data_AF-A0A9X5X8A1-F1
#
_entry.id   AF-A0A9X5X8A1-F1
#
_cell.length_a   1.000
_cell.length_b   1.000
_cell.length_c   1.000
_cell.angle_alpha   90.00
_cell.angle_beta   90.00
_cell.angle_gamma   90.00
#
_symmetry.space_group_name_H-M   'P 1'
#
loop_
_entity.id
_entity.type
_entity.pdbx_description
1 polymer ?
#
loop_
_entity_poly.entity_id
_entity_poly.type
_entity_poly.pdbx_seq_one_letter_code
_entity_poly.pdbx_strand_id
1 'polypeptide(L)'
;MFRMETGDDKDRRDLLRRRLRDTNTQASPILRALRGTPAERELPLHVWALAADGALAGGLVGHTWTTWLHVTYLWVDTPHRG
;
A
#
# COMPACT_ATOMS: atom_id res chain seq x y z
N MET A 1 17.08 20.56 17.18
CA MET A 1 17.98 19.51 16.65
C MET A 1 17.22 18.20 16.68
N PHE A 2 17.25 17.41 15.60
CA PHE A 2 16.54 16.13 15.53
C PHE A 2 17.52 14.96 15.66
N ARG A 3 17.09 13.86 16.29
CA ARG A 3 17.81 12.60 16.36
C ARG A 3 17.11 11.58 15.47
N MET A 4 17.87 10.92 14.60
CA MET A 4 17.36 9.82 13.77
C MET A 4 17.61 8.50 14.48
N GLU A 5 16.59 7.66 14.55
CA GLU A 5 16.63 6.33 15.14
C GLU A 5 16.22 5.32 14.08
N THR A 6 16.93 4.18 14.02
CA THR A 6 16.59 3.06 13.13
C THR A 6 16.41 1.81 13.96
N GLY A 7 15.52 0.92 13.51
CA GLY A 7 15.15 -0.30 14.22
C GLY A 7 13.69 -0.68 13.98
N ASP A 8 13.33 -1.93 14.27
CA ASP A 8 11.94 -2.38 14.22
C ASP A 8 11.21 -1.97 15.51
N ASP A 9 10.58 -0.80 15.49
CA ASP A 9 9.77 -0.25 16.59
C ASP A 9 8.30 -0.14 16.18
N LYS A 10 7.53 -1.17 16.52
CA LYS A 10 6.11 -1.29 16.14
C LYS A 10 5.25 -0.21 16.80
N ASP A 11 5.57 0.19 18.03
CA ASP A 11 4.81 1.19 18.77
C ASP A 11 4.98 2.59 18.17
N ARG A 12 6.23 2.98 17.85
CA ARG A 12 6.51 4.23 17.14
C ARG A 12 5.91 4.22 15.75
N ARG A 13 5.97 3.09 15.02
CA ARG A 13 5.33 2.94 13.71
C ARG A 13 3.82 3.17 13.79
N ASP A 14 3.15 2.56 14.76
CA ASP A 14 1.70 2.66 14.91
C ASP A 14 1.27 4.06 15.41
N LEU A 15 2.07 4.68 16.28
CA LEU A 15 1.90 6.09 16.66
C LEU A 15 2.04 7.02 15.45
N LEU A 16 3.08 6.84 14.63
CA LEU A 16 3.31 7.62 13.43
C LEU A 16 2.15 7.48 12.44
N ARG A 17 1.68 6.25 12.20
CA ARG A 17 0.53 5.97 11.32
C ARG A 17 -0.74 6.69 11.79
N ARG A 18 -1.02 6.68 13.10
CA ARG A 18 -2.17 7.39 13.68
C ARG A 18 -2.04 8.90 13.50
N ARG A 19 -0.91 9.50 13.87
CA ARG A 19 -0.69 10.95 13.73
C ARG A 19 -0.80 11.41 12.28
N LEU A 20 -0.21 10.67 11.34
CA LEU A 20 -0.33 10.98 9.91
C LEU A 20 -1.79 10.94 9.44
N ARG A 21 -2.54 9.90 9.85
CA ARG A 21 -3.97 9.77 9.53
C ARG A 21 -4.76 10.97 10.03
N ASP A 22 -4.57 11.36 11.29
CA ASP A 22 -5.32 12.45 11.91
C ASP A 22 -5.01 13.79 11.24
N THR A 23 -3.72 14.09 11.04
CA THR A 23 -3.26 15.30 10.33
C THR A 23 -3.82 15.38 8.91
N ASN A 24 -3.74 14.29 8.14
CA ASN A 24 -4.27 14.26 6.78
C ASN A 24 -5.79 14.44 6.72
N THR A 25 -6.51 13.87 7.70
CA THR A 25 -7.97 14.00 7.81
C THR A 25 -8.38 15.44 8.17
N GLN A 26 -7.61 16.11 9.03
CA GLN A 26 -7.84 17.51 9.38
C GLN A 26 -7.55 18.44 8.19
N ALA A 27 -6.50 18.16 7.41
CA ALA A 27 -6.06 19.01 6.30
C ALA A 27 -6.89 18.83 5.01
N SER A 28 -7.43 17.63 4.73
CA SER A 28 -8.11 17.34 3.46
C SER A 28 -9.61 17.08 3.65
N PRO A 29 -10.49 17.92 3.07
CA PRO A 29 -11.93 17.65 3.08
C PRO A 29 -12.30 16.37 2.30
N ILE A 30 -11.54 16.02 1.26
CA ILE A 30 -11.74 14.78 0.49
C ILE A 30 -11.47 13.57 1.38
N LEU A 31 -10.32 13.52 2.06
CA LEU A 31 -9.99 12.40 2.95
C LEU A 31 -10.95 12.28 4.13
N ARG A 32 -11.44 13.42 4.65
CA ARG A 32 -12.46 13.45 5.69
C ARG A 32 -13.79 12.88 5.23
N ALA A 33 -14.23 13.21 4.02
CA ALA A 33 -15.47 12.70 3.45
C ALA A 33 -15.45 11.18 3.22
N LEU A 34 -14.26 10.59 3.03
CA LEU A 34 -14.11 9.14 2.91
C LEU A 34 -14.24 8.41 4.27
N ARG A 35 -14.04 9.08 5.41
CA ARG A 35 -14.02 8.44 6.73
C ARG A 35 -15.35 7.74 7.06
N GLY A 36 -15.27 6.49 7.54
CA GLY A 36 -16.43 5.66 7.82
C GLY A 36 -17.08 5.04 6.58
N THR A 37 -16.63 5.37 5.36
CA THR A 37 -17.13 4.76 4.12
C THR A 37 -16.25 3.59 3.70
N PRO A 38 -16.74 2.64 2.88
CA PRO A 38 -15.89 1.58 2.34
C PRO A 38 -14.65 2.09 1.56
N ALA A 39 -14.73 3.29 0.99
CA ALA A 39 -13.67 3.89 0.19
C ALA A 39 -12.45 4.34 1.01
N GLU A 40 -12.55 4.43 2.34
CA GLU A 40 -11.37 4.70 3.18
C GLU A 40 -10.45 3.49 3.39
N ARG A 41 -10.98 2.29 3.13
CA ARG A 41 -10.31 1.04 3.51
C ARG A 41 -9.07 0.83 2.68
N GLU A 42 -8.06 0.29 3.36
CA GLU A 42 -6.88 -0.26 2.71
C GLU A 42 -7.20 -1.72 2.35
N LEU A 43 -7.20 -2.07 1.07
CA LEU A 43 -7.54 -3.42 0.60
C LEU A 43 -6.38 -4.00 -0.21
N PRO A 44 -5.94 -5.25 0.06
CA PRO A 44 -4.88 -5.88 -0.72
C PRO A 44 -5.32 -6.11 -2.17
N LEU A 45 -4.40 -5.90 -3.12
CA LEU A 45 -4.57 -6.22 -4.53
C LEU A 45 -3.38 -7.06 -5.00
N HIS A 46 -3.65 -8.32 -5.27
CA HIS A 46 -2.67 -9.33 -5.65
C HIS A 46 -3.08 -9.94 -6.98
N VAL A 47 -2.20 -9.87 -7.99
CA VAL A 47 -2.49 -10.34 -9.35
C VAL A 47 -1.35 -11.21 -9.86
N TRP A 48 -1.65 -12.47 -10.18
CA TRP A 48 -0.67 -13.44 -10.67
C TRP A 48 -0.90 -13.73 -12.15
N ALA A 49 0.17 -13.67 -12.93
CA ALA A 49 0.21 -14.19 -14.29
C ALA A 49 0.83 -15.58 -14.23
N LEU A 50 0.11 -16.58 -14.72
CA LEU A 50 0.56 -17.97 -14.75
C LEU A 50 0.82 -18.41 -16.19
N ALA A 51 1.89 -19.17 -16.40
CA ALA A 51 2.18 -19.86 -17.64
C ALA A 51 1.22 -21.07 -17.83
N ALA A 52 1.27 -21.68 -19.01
CA ALA A 52 0.39 -22.81 -19.35
C ALA A 52 0.59 -24.04 -18.45
N ASP A 53 1.79 -24.23 -17.91
CA ASP A 53 2.13 -25.28 -16.94
C ASP A 53 1.76 -24.90 -15.49
N GLY A 54 1.22 -23.69 -15.27
CA GLY A 54 0.88 -23.16 -13.96
C GLY A 54 2.02 -22.45 -13.23
N ALA A 55 3.22 -22.34 -13.83
CA ALA A 55 4.33 -21.60 -13.22
C ALA A 55 4.05 -20.09 -13.17
N LEU A 56 4.63 -19.39 -12.19
CA LEU A 56 4.48 -17.93 -12.07
C LEU A 56 5.30 -17.23 -13.16
N ALA A 57 4.61 -16.65 -14.15
CA ALA A 57 5.20 -15.88 -15.24
C ALA A 57 5.37 -14.39 -14.90
N GLY A 58 4.69 -13.92 -13.85
CA GLY A 58 4.75 -12.54 -13.41
C GLY A 58 3.71 -12.25 -12.33
N GLY A 59 3.78 -11.07 -11.73
CA GLY A 59 2.78 -10.68 -10.76
C GLY A 59 2.93 -9.26 -10.20
N LEU A 60 1.87 -8.83 -9.53
CA LEU A 60 1.77 -7.56 -8.84
C LEU A 60 1.25 -7.78 -7.42
N VAL A 61 1.99 -7.27 -6.44
CA VAL A 61 1.53 -7.12 -5.05
C VAL A 61 1.34 -5.64 -4.80
N GLY A 62 0.16 -5.25 -4.32
CA GLY A 62 -0.14 -3.88 -3.95
C GLY A 62 -1.35 -3.81 -3.03
N HIS A 63 -1.84 -2.60 -2.83
CA HIS A 63 -3.09 -2.35 -2.14
C HIS A 63 -3.76 -1.09 -2.70
N THR A 64 -5.08 -1.02 -2.55
CA THR A 64 -5.81 0.22 -2.77
C THR A 64 -6.03 0.94 -1.46
N TRP A 65 -5.98 2.27 -1.48
CA TRP A 65 -6.29 3.11 -0.33
C TRP A 65 -6.84 4.46 -0.80
N THR A 66 -8.00 4.86 -0.30
CA THR A 66 -8.63 6.15 -0.65
C THR A 66 -8.77 6.38 -2.16
N THR A 67 -9.10 5.31 -2.89
CA THR A 67 -9.17 5.24 -4.37
C THR A 67 -7.84 5.39 -5.12
N TRP A 68 -6.70 5.33 -4.43
CA TRP A 68 -5.37 5.22 -5.04
C TRP A 68 -4.92 3.77 -5.08
N LEU A 69 -4.10 3.42 -6.08
CA LEU A 69 -3.39 2.15 -6.15
C LEU A 69 -1.94 2.36 -5.75
N HIS A 70 -1.47 1.61 -4.74
CA HIS A 70 -0.07 1.52 -4.38
C HIS A 70 0.48 0.17 -4.82
N VAL A 71 1.49 0.19 -5.71
CA VAL A 71 2.19 -1.02 -6.16
C VAL A 71 3.43 -1.20 -5.31
N THR A 72 3.50 -2.33 -4.60
CA THR A 72 4.64 -2.68 -3.73
C THR A 72 5.69 -3.48 -4.51
N TYR A 73 5.24 -4.49 -5.25
CA TYR A 73 6.09 -5.32 -6.10
C TYR A 73 5.46 -5.48 -7.47
N LEU A 74 6.27 -5.38 -8.51
CA LEU A 74 5.92 -5.74 -9.87
C LEU A 74 7.09 -6.52 -10.46
N TRP A 75 6.80 -7.70 -10.98
CA TRP A 75 7.81 -8.56 -11.58
C TRP A 75 7.22 -9.32 -12.76
N VAL A 76 8.07 -9.55 -13.76
CA VAL A 76 7.78 -10.36 -14.94
C VAL A 76 8.98 -11.27 -15.16
N ASP A 77 8.74 -12.54 -15.41
CA ASP A 77 9.81 -13.48 -15.72
C ASP A 77 10.50 -13.09 -17.03
N THR A 78 11.80 -13.35 -17.10
CA THR A 78 12.67 -12.89 -18.20
C THR A 78 12.18 -13.30 -19.59
N PRO A 79 11.72 -14.55 -19.83
CA PRO A 79 11.22 -14.99 -21.14
C PRO A 79 9.94 -14.28 -21.59
N HIS A 80 9.21 -13.60 -20.69
CA HIS A 80 7.96 -12.90 -20.96
C HIS A 80 8.10 -11.38 -21.02
N ARG A 81 9.34 -10.88 -20.93
CA ARG A 81 9.62 -9.46 -21.16
C ARG A 81 9.72 -9.22 -22.66
N GLY A 82 9.19 -8.08 -23.11
CA GLY A 82 9.32 -7.61 -24.49
C GLY A 82 10.76 -7.22 -24.83
#